data_AF-A0A7S3LN88-F1
#
_entry.id   AF-A0A7S3LN88-F1
#
_cell.length_a   1.000
_cell.length_b   1.000
_cell.length_c   1.000
_cell.angle_alpha   90.00
_cell.angle_beta   90.00
_cell.angle_gamma   90.00
#
_symmetry.space_group_name_H-M   'P 1'
#
loop_
_entity.id
_entity.type
_entity.pdbx_description
1 polymer ?
#
loop_
_entity_poly.entity_id
_entity_poly.type
_entity_poly.pdbx_seq_one_letter_code
_entity_poly.pdbx_strand_id
1 'polypeptide(L)'
;MERSNSTFSDSSANARPRQTTYEIFSQFVVYDKRGNVDTSAIFDKECFHAWLATRNRAPKKSGESFRRALVSQLTASDGRKPFPPEVEESILKNLRQKKVWPCFEGTKTTIGIQGFKREGYHEKQRKHDASVPFPKEELEKPQVYNDLKIIDPYYFDFGLVPAEEIKGQFAYYDDNMDISEDFSRLLNEPIHFLEDPMLIL
;
A
#
# COMPACT_ATOMS: atom_id res chain seq x y z
N MET A 1 -7.84 -53.10 -15.56
CA MET A 1 -7.93 -51.83 -14.80
C MET A 1 -6.96 -50.85 -15.45
N GLU A 2 -7.44 -50.12 -16.46
CA GLU A 2 -6.63 -49.16 -17.21
C GLU A 2 -6.67 -47.81 -16.51
N ARG A 3 -5.49 -47.25 -16.22
CA ARG A 3 -5.34 -45.93 -15.60
C ARG A 3 -5.34 -44.88 -16.70
N SER A 4 -6.41 -44.10 -16.77
CA SER A 4 -6.56 -42.98 -17.70
C SER A 4 -5.57 -41.86 -17.35
N ASN A 5 -4.63 -41.59 -18.25
CA ASN A 5 -3.70 -40.45 -18.14
C ASN A 5 -4.45 -39.15 -18.41
N SER A 6 -4.84 -38.45 -17.34
CA SER A 6 -5.37 -37.09 -17.37
C SER A 6 -4.30 -36.12 -17.86
N THR A 7 -4.38 -35.74 -19.13
CA THR A 7 -3.55 -34.71 -19.74
C THR A 7 -3.98 -33.35 -19.19
N PHE A 8 -3.33 -32.89 -18.11
CA PHE A 8 -3.48 -31.52 -17.63
C PHE A 8 -2.96 -30.59 -18.73
N SER A 9 -3.88 -29.93 -19.40
CA SER A 9 -3.58 -28.96 -20.45
C SER A 9 -3.10 -27.67 -19.79
N ASP A 10 -1.79 -27.43 -19.84
CA ASP A 10 -1.11 -26.22 -19.38
C ASP A 10 -1.67 -24.97 -20.07
N SER A 11 -2.74 -24.41 -19.51
CA SER A 11 -3.38 -23.16 -19.98
C SER A 11 -2.65 -21.91 -19.44
N SER A 12 -1.36 -22.03 -19.12
CA SER A 12 -0.61 -21.07 -18.30
C SER A 12 0.14 -19.97 -19.10
N ALA A 13 -0.20 -19.74 -20.37
CA ALA A 13 0.54 -18.78 -21.21
C ALA A 13 -0.08 -17.37 -21.30
N ASN A 14 -1.26 -17.12 -20.72
CA ASN A 14 -1.96 -15.83 -20.83
C ASN A 14 -2.46 -15.26 -19.49
N ALA A 15 -1.85 -15.68 -18.37
CA ALA A 15 -2.16 -15.10 -17.08
C ALA A 15 -1.72 -13.64 -17.05
N ARG A 16 -2.68 -12.70 -17.12
CA ARG A 16 -2.40 -11.28 -16.90
C ARG A 16 -1.67 -11.12 -15.55
N PRO A 17 -0.65 -10.26 -15.46
CA PRO A 17 0.04 -10.02 -14.20
C PRO A 17 -0.98 -9.65 -13.11
N ARG A 18 -0.88 -10.27 -11.95
CA ARG A 18 -1.79 -10.01 -10.82
C ARG A 18 -1.55 -8.58 -10.33
N GLN A 19 -2.49 -7.69 -10.61
CA GLN A 19 -2.40 -6.31 -10.16
C GLN A 19 -2.42 -6.24 -8.64
N THR A 20 -1.47 -5.48 -8.08
CA THR A 20 -1.40 -5.28 -6.63
C THR A 20 -2.48 -4.32 -6.15
N THR A 21 -2.82 -4.37 -4.87
CA THR A 21 -3.81 -3.43 -4.29
C THR A 21 -3.36 -1.97 -4.43
N TYR A 22 -2.05 -1.74 -4.32
CA TYR A 22 -1.44 -0.42 -4.54
C TYR A 22 -1.63 0.07 -5.97
N GLU A 23 -1.36 -0.78 -6.98
CA GLU A 23 -1.53 -0.44 -8.39
C GLU A 23 -2.98 -0.08 -8.73
N ILE A 24 -3.93 -0.86 -8.22
CA ILE A 24 -5.35 -0.60 -8.44
C ILE A 24 -5.71 0.77 -7.90
N PHE A 25 -5.38 1.07 -6.63
CA PHE A 25 -5.71 2.37 -6.04
C PHE A 25 -4.99 3.53 -6.73
N SER A 26 -3.74 3.32 -7.17
CA SER A 26 -2.95 4.35 -7.85
C SER A 26 -3.53 4.75 -9.20
N GLN A 27 -4.28 3.87 -9.88
CA GLN A 27 -4.98 4.19 -11.14
C GLN A 27 -6.10 5.22 -10.96
N PHE A 28 -6.64 5.36 -9.74
CA PHE A 28 -7.73 6.30 -9.41
C PHE A 28 -7.22 7.56 -8.70
N VAL A 29 -5.91 7.82 -8.75
CA VAL A 29 -5.31 9.07 -8.25
C VAL A 29 -5.17 10.04 -9.42
N VAL A 30 -5.74 11.23 -9.28
CA VAL A 30 -5.67 12.29 -10.29
C VAL A 30 -4.77 13.42 -9.80
N TYR A 31 -3.79 13.79 -10.61
CA TYR A 31 -2.92 14.93 -10.36
C TYR A 31 -3.35 16.11 -11.22
N ASP A 32 -3.63 17.25 -10.57
CA ASP A 32 -3.90 18.51 -11.26
C ASP A 32 -2.59 19.12 -11.80
N LYS A 33 -2.69 20.01 -12.79
CA LYS A 33 -1.56 20.78 -13.36
C LYS A 33 -0.77 21.57 -12.32
N ARG A 34 -1.40 21.87 -11.18
CA ARG A 34 -0.81 22.58 -10.04
C ARG A 34 -0.08 21.67 -9.06
N GLY A 35 -0.07 20.35 -9.28
CA GLY A 35 0.48 19.36 -8.37
C GLY A 35 -0.46 18.97 -7.22
N ASN A 36 -1.72 19.45 -7.22
CA ASN A 36 -2.70 19.01 -6.24
C ASN A 36 -3.14 17.57 -6.55
N VAL A 37 -3.36 16.78 -5.50
CA VAL A 37 -3.76 15.37 -5.62
C VAL A 37 -5.23 15.19 -5.23
N ASP A 38 -6.03 14.69 -6.16
CA ASP A 38 -7.40 14.24 -5.90
C ASP A 38 -7.47 12.71 -5.88
N THR A 39 -8.05 12.19 -4.81
CA THR A 39 -8.22 10.75 -4.56
C THR A 39 -9.68 10.39 -4.31
N SER A 40 -10.62 11.27 -4.67
CA SER A 40 -12.07 11.05 -4.53
C SER A 40 -12.52 9.77 -5.26
N ALA A 41 -11.96 9.50 -6.44
CA ALA A 41 -12.29 8.35 -7.27
C ALA A 41 -11.94 6.97 -6.65
N ILE A 42 -11.04 6.91 -5.66
CA ILE A 42 -10.77 5.67 -4.91
C ILE A 42 -12.04 5.17 -4.17
N PHE A 43 -12.93 6.09 -3.82
CA PHE A 43 -14.18 5.78 -3.12
C PHE A 43 -15.36 5.54 -4.06
N ASP A 44 -15.15 5.60 -5.37
CA ASP A 44 -16.20 5.38 -6.36
C ASP A 44 -16.41 3.89 -6.66
N LYS A 45 -17.57 3.57 -7.24
CA LYS A 45 -17.96 2.20 -7.60
C LYS A 45 -16.92 1.56 -8.51
N GLU A 46 -16.34 2.32 -9.44
CA GLU A 46 -15.36 1.85 -10.41
C GLU A 46 -14.11 1.28 -9.75
N CYS A 47 -13.52 1.99 -8.78
CA CYS A 47 -12.37 1.50 -8.03
C CYS A 47 -12.69 0.23 -7.24
N PHE A 48 -13.89 0.17 -6.63
CA PHE A 48 -14.33 -1.03 -5.91
C PHE A 48 -14.49 -2.24 -6.83
N HIS A 49 -15.06 -2.05 -8.02
CA HIS A 49 -15.21 -3.11 -9.03
C HIS A 49 -13.86 -3.55 -9.61
N ALA A 50 -12.95 -2.62 -9.91
CA ALA A 50 -11.59 -2.93 -10.33
C ALA A 50 -10.86 -3.76 -9.26
N TRP A 51 -10.99 -3.37 -7.98
CA TRP A 51 -10.42 -4.14 -6.87
C TRP A 51 -11.04 -5.53 -6.75
N LEU A 52 -12.36 -5.67 -6.88
CA LEU A 52 -13.04 -6.97 -6.84
C LEU A 52 -12.60 -7.89 -7.97
N ALA A 53 -12.39 -7.35 -9.18
CA ALA A 53 -11.96 -8.11 -10.35
C ALA A 53 -10.60 -8.80 -10.17
N THR A 54 -9.76 -8.29 -9.26
CA THR A 54 -8.46 -8.92 -8.94
C THR A 54 -8.53 -10.09 -7.96
N ARG A 55 -9.73 -10.40 -7.44
CA ARG A 55 -9.91 -11.48 -6.46
C ARG A 55 -10.39 -12.74 -7.14
N ASN A 56 -9.65 -13.84 -6.95
CA ASN A 56 -10.03 -15.17 -7.44
C ASN A 56 -11.41 -15.62 -6.93
N ARG A 57 -11.84 -15.13 -5.75
CA ARG A 57 -13.14 -15.39 -5.16
C ARG A 57 -13.70 -14.12 -4.52
N ALA A 58 -14.97 -13.84 -4.78
CA ALA A 58 -15.66 -12.72 -4.16
C ALA A 58 -15.72 -12.91 -2.63
N PRO A 59 -15.17 -11.98 -1.83
CA PRO A 59 -15.26 -12.04 -0.37
C PRO A 59 -16.72 -11.90 0.11
N LYS A 60 -17.11 -12.69 1.13
CA LYS A 60 -18.47 -12.66 1.71
C LYS A 60 -18.90 -11.25 2.18
N LYS A 61 -17.95 -10.46 2.69
CA LYS A 61 -18.14 -9.08 3.15
C LYS A 61 -17.25 -8.14 2.35
N SER A 62 -17.52 -8.02 1.06
CA SER A 62 -16.68 -7.30 0.11
C SER A 62 -16.40 -5.86 0.49
N GLY A 63 -17.38 -5.12 1.00
CA GLY A 63 -17.15 -3.74 1.45
C GLY A 63 -16.16 -3.64 2.61
N GLU A 64 -16.28 -4.51 3.61
CA GLU A 64 -15.36 -4.52 4.76
C GLU A 64 -13.97 -4.99 4.36
N SER A 65 -13.87 -5.98 3.46
CA SER A 65 -12.59 -6.41 2.90
C SER A 65 -11.90 -5.29 2.10
N PHE A 66 -12.67 -4.53 1.30
CA PHE A 66 -12.16 -3.37 0.58
C PHE A 66 -11.65 -2.28 1.53
N ARG A 67 -12.46 -1.92 2.54
CA ARG A 67 -12.06 -0.98 3.60
C ARG A 67 -10.77 -1.40 4.27
N ARG A 68 -10.65 -2.67 4.68
CA ARG A 68 -9.43 -3.21 5.31
C ARG A 68 -8.22 -3.16 4.39
N ALA A 69 -8.40 -3.44 3.10
CA ALA A 69 -7.33 -3.37 2.11
C ALA A 69 -6.80 -1.94 1.95
N LEU A 70 -7.71 -0.95 1.87
CA LEU A 70 -7.34 0.47 1.81
C LEU A 70 -6.61 0.92 3.09
N VAL A 71 -7.14 0.56 4.26
CA VAL A 71 -6.51 0.91 5.55
C VAL A 71 -5.12 0.29 5.68
N SER A 72 -4.96 -0.99 5.35
CA SER A 72 -3.66 -1.67 5.38
C SER A 72 -2.62 -0.99 4.48
N GLN A 73 -3.04 -0.51 3.31
CA GLN A 73 -2.17 0.26 2.41
C GLN A 73 -1.76 1.62 3.01
N LEU A 74 -2.71 2.35 3.62
CA LEU A 74 -2.46 3.66 4.25
C LEU A 74 -1.58 3.58 5.48
N THR A 75 -1.69 2.51 6.27
CA THR A 75 -0.89 2.32 7.48
C THR A 75 0.41 1.56 7.21
N ALA A 76 0.71 1.23 5.94
CA ALA A 76 1.82 0.36 5.53
C ALA A 76 1.91 -0.93 6.36
N SER A 77 0.75 -1.47 6.74
CA SER A 77 0.71 -2.70 7.53
C SER A 77 1.21 -3.88 6.69
N ASP A 78 1.82 -4.86 7.34
CA ASP A 78 2.34 -6.06 6.69
C ASP A 78 3.48 -5.78 5.69
N GLY A 79 4.28 -4.72 5.92
CA GLY A 79 5.43 -4.38 5.07
C GLY A 79 5.06 -3.82 3.69
N ARG A 80 3.80 -3.42 3.49
CA ARG A 80 3.33 -2.86 2.21
C ARG A 80 3.99 -1.51 1.93
N LYS A 81 4.28 -1.27 0.64
CA LYS A 81 4.76 0.03 0.16
C LYS A 81 3.75 1.14 0.50
N PRO A 82 4.09 2.17 1.28
CA PRO A 82 3.16 3.23 1.60
C PRO A 82 2.81 4.08 0.36
N PHE A 83 1.69 4.80 0.40
CA PHE A 83 1.36 5.80 -0.61
C PHE A 83 2.31 7.01 -0.52
N PRO A 84 2.53 7.76 -1.60
CA PRO A 84 3.21 9.05 -1.50
C PRO A 84 2.53 9.96 -0.47
N PRO A 85 3.28 10.83 0.25
CA PRO A 85 2.73 11.66 1.31
C PRO A 85 1.51 12.50 0.90
N GLU A 86 1.52 13.09 -0.31
CA GLU A 86 0.40 13.94 -0.77
C GLU A 86 -0.86 13.10 -1.07
N VAL A 87 -0.66 11.88 -1.59
CA VAL A 87 -1.74 10.93 -1.86
C VAL A 87 -2.35 10.44 -0.55
N GLU A 88 -1.52 10.04 0.41
CA GLU A 88 -1.98 9.60 1.73
C GLU A 88 -2.82 10.69 2.41
N GLU A 89 -2.35 11.94 2.41
CA GLU A 89 -3.07 13.06 3.00
C GLU A 89 -4.44 13.29 2.36
N SER A 90 -4.51 13.25 1.03
CA SER A 90 -5.77 13.41 0.28
C SER A 90 -6.76 12.25 0.57
N ILE A 91 -6.27 11.01 0.65
CA ILE A 91 -7.11 9.85 1.02
C ILE A 91 -7.62 10.00 2.45
N LEU A 92 -6.76 10.37 3.41
CA LEU A 92 -7.15 10.56 4.81
C LEU A 92 -8.18 11.66 4.98
N LYS A 93 -8.06 12.77 4.23
CA LYS A 93 -9.05 13.85 4.21
C LYS A 93 -10.43 13.34 3.80
N ASN A 94 -10.49 12.51 2.76
CA ASN A 94 -11.74 11.89 2.31
C ASN A 94 -12.27 10.86 3.31
N LEU A 95 -11.40 10.01 3.87
CA LEU A 95 -11.76 8.98 4.86
C LEU A 95 -12.31 9.55 6.18
N ARG A 96 -11.85 10.74 6.59
CA ARG A 96 -12.30 11.42 7.81
C ARG A 96 -13.67 12.05 7.67
N GLN A 97 -14.17 12.20 6.44
CA GLN A 97 -15.55 12.64 6.21
C GLN A 97 -16.49 11.56 6.75
N LYS A 98 -17.38 11.94 7.68
CA LYS A 98 -18.39 11.05 8.28
C LYS A 98 -19.57 10.84 7.34
N LYS A 99 -19.29 10.35 6.13
CA LYS A 99 -20.26 10.11 5.06
C LYS A 99 -20.14 8.67 4.55
N VAL A 100 -21.24 8.10 4.07
CA VAL A 100 -21.18 6.81 3.37
C VAL A 100 -20.31 6.98 2.13
N TRP A 101 -19.44 6.01 1.86
CA TRP A 101 -18.59 6.08 0.66
C TRP A 101 -19.44 5.91 -0.60
N PRO A 102 -19.16 6.67 -1.68
CA PRO A 102 -19.94 6.59 -2.93
C PRO A 102 -20.08 5.16 -3.49
N CYS A 103 -19.06 4.32 -3.36
CA CYS A 103 -19.09 2.92 -3.79
C CYS A 103 -20.12 2.04 -3.05
N PHE A 104 -20.55 2.45 -1.86
CA PHE A 104 -21.53 1.75 -1.04
C PHE A 104 -22.88 2.47 -0.94
N GLU A 105 -23.05 3.58 -1.65
CA GLU A 105 -24.30 4.31 -1.67
C GLU A 105 -25.44 3.46 -2.26
N GLY A 106 -26.59 3.44 -1.58
CA GLY A 106 -27.74 2.60 -1.91
C GLY A 106 -27.63 1.15 -1.45
N THR A 107 -26.51 0.74 -0.86
CA THR A 107 -26.38 -0.59 -0.23
C THR A 107 -26.77 -0.53 1.25
N LYS A 108 -27.01 -1.70 1.87
CA LYS A 108 -27.24 -1.80 3.34
C LYS A 108 -25.98 -1.53 4.18
N THR A 109 -24.86 -1.18 3.56
CA THR A 109 -23.56 -1.06 4.22
C THR A 109 -23.35 0.36 4.74
N THR A 110 -22.90 0.48 5.99
CA THR A 110 -22.70 1.77 6.67
C THR A 110 -21.23 2.21 6.70
N ILE A 111 -20.42 1.72 5.76
CA ILE A 111 -18.99 2.05 5.69
C ILE A 111 -18.82 3.53 5.35
N GLY A 112 -18.01 4.21 6.17
CA GLY A 112 -17.71 5.64 6.06
C GLY A 112 -18.44 6.52 7.08
N ILE A 113 -19.59 6.09 7.62
CA ILE A 113 -20.38 6.90 8.57
C ILE A 113 -19.58 7.26 9.83
N GLN A 114 -18.79 6.34 10.35
CA GLN A 114 -17.98 6.57 11.56
C GLN A 114 -16.80 7.52 11.31
N GLY A 115 -16.38 7.69 10.06
CA GLY A 115 -15.11 8.30 9.68
C GLY A 115 -13.90 7.48 10.10
N PHE A 116 -12.72 7.87 9.61
CA PHE A 116 -11.45 7.24 9.96
C PHE A 116 -10.71 8.03 11.04
N LYS A 117 -10.43 7.39 12.18
CA LYS A 117 -9.76 8.01 13.34
C LYS A 117 -8.26 7.73 13.44
N ARG A 118 -7.75 6.76 12.67
CA ARG A 118 -6.33 6.40 12.74
C ARG A 118 -5.50 7.38 11.91
N GLU A 119 -4.21 7.37 12.19
CA GLU A 119 -3.19 8.11 11.45
C GLU A 119 -2.71 7.27 10.27
N GLY A 120 -2.35 7.94 9.18
CA GLY A 120 -1.62 7.30 8.09
C GLY A 120 -0.16 7.03 8.45
N TYR A 121 0.55 6.33 7.57
CA TYR A 121 1.96 6.01 7.74
C TYR A 121 2.82 7.28 7.87
N HIS A 122 2.69 8.22 6.93
CA HIS A 122 3.48 9.46 6.93
C HIS A 122 3.04 10.43 8.04
N GLU A 123 1.75 10.47 8.38
CA GLU A 123 1.30 11.23 9.56
C GLU A 123 1.96 10.72 10.86
N LYS A 124 2.04 9.40 11.03
CA LYS A 124 2.68 8.80 12.20
C LYS A 124 4.18 9.09 12.24
N GLN A 125 4.87 9.01 11.10
CA GLN A 125 6.30 9.36 11.01
C GLN A 125 6.55 10.83 11.40
N ARG A 126 5.80 11.79 10.84
CA ARG A 126 5.94 13.21 11.20
C ARG A 126 5.76 13.47 12.70
N LYS A 127 4.83 12.76 13.35
CA LYS A 127 4.64 12.85 14.80
C LYS A 127 5.80 12.28 15.59
N HIS A 128 6.33 11.14 15.14
CA HIS A 128 7.51 10.55 15.74
C HIS A 128 8.70 11.50 15.64
N ASP A 129 8.99 12.03 14.45
CA ASP A 129 10.11 12.94 14.20
C ASP A 129 9.98 14.25 14.99
N ALA A 130 8.76 14.76 15.16
CA ALA A 130 8.50 15.93 16.00
C ALA A 130 8.63 15.65 17.51
N SER A 131 8.49 14.39 17.92
CA SER A 131 8.57 13.97 19.33
C SER A 131 9.98 13.62 19.79
N VAL A 132 10.89 13.31 18.86
CA VAL A 132 12.31 13.14 19.17
C VAL A 132 12.81 14.50 19.63
N PRO A 133 13.14 14.69 20.93
CA PRO A 133 13.76 15.91 21.37
C PRO A 133 15.00 16.07 20.50
N PHE A 134 15.14 17.21 19.82
CA PHE A 134 16.41 17.55 19.20
C PHE A 134 17.47 17.22 20.24
N PRO A 135 18.44 16.33 19.93
CA PRO A 135 19.57 16.16 20.81
C PRO A 135 20.00 17.57 21.14
N LYS A 136 20.03 17.91 22.43
CA LYS A 136 20.67 19.14 22.88
C LYS A 136 22.14 18.92 22.57
N GLU A 137 22.47 19.02 21.29
CA GLU A 137 23.82 19.04 20.82
C GLU A 137 24.46 20.17 21.61
N GLU A 138 25.57 19.81 22.25
CA GLU A 138 26.38 20.67 23.09
C GLU A 138 26.72 21.95 22.31
N LEU A 139 25.80 22.93 22.33
CA LEU A 139 26.18 24.33 22.28
C LEU A 139 27.19 24.45 23.42
N GLU A 140 28.42 24.79 23.08
CA GLU A 140 29.60 24.86 23.96
C GLU A 140 30.50 23.62 23.96
N LYS A 141 31.21 23.42 22.85
CA LYS A 141 32.62 23.83 22.89
C LYS A 141 32.91 24.74 21.70
N PRO A 142 33.29 26.01 21.90
CA PRO A 142 33.91 26.77 20.83
C PRO A 142 35.10 25.96 20.34
N GLN A 143 35.00 25.40 19.13
CA GLN A 143 36.18 24.95 18.44
C GLN A 143 37.00 26.20 18.17
N VAL A 144 37.98 26.42 19.04
CA VAL A 144 39.08 27.32 18.77
C VAL A 144 39.76 26.77 17.53
N TYR A 145 39.35 27.27 16.37
CA TYR A 145 40.09 27.14 15.13
C TYR A 145 41.38 27.97 15.29
N ASN A 146 42.33 27.42 16.04
CA ASN A 146 43.71 27.84 15.91
C ASN A 146 44.25 27.16 14.65
N ASP A 147 44.70 27.99 13.71
CA ASP A 147 45.58 27.67 12.59
C ASP A 147 45.00 26.86 11.42
N LEU A 148 44.08 27.49 10.68
CA LEU A 148 44.06 27.29 9.23
C LEU A 148 45.10 28.22 8.59
N LYS A 149 46.29 27.66 8.35
CA LYS A 149 47.20 28.16 7.33
C LYS A 149 46.44 28.21 6.00
N ILE A 150 46.46 29.38 5.39
CA ILE A 150 46.07 29.63 4.01
C ILE A 150 46.87 28.65 3.14
N ILE A 151 46.21 27.62 2.61
CA ILE A 151 46.74 26.77 1.55
C ILE A 151 45.94 27.10 0.29
N ASP A 152 46.68 27.28 -0.79
CA ASP A 152 46.37 27.99 -2.02
C ASP A 152 45.06 27.65 -2.76
N PRO A 153 44.49 28.62 -3.50
CA PRO A 153 43.28 28.47 -4.30
C PRO A 153 43.47 27.80 -5.68
N TYR A 154 44.45 26.91 -5.85
CA TYR A 154 44.73 26.28 -7.14
C TYR A 154 44.68 24.75 -7.09
N TYR A 155 44.03 24.19 -8.12
CA TYR A 155 43.96 22.77 -8.50
C TYR A 155 42.97 21.87 -7.76
N PHE A 156 41.70 21.94 -8.16
CA PHE A 156 40.89 20.73 -8.28
C PHE A 156 40.55 20.52 -9.76
N ASP A 157 41.42 19.79 -10.43
CA ASP A 157 41.24 19.29 -11.79
C ASP A 157 40.15 18.22 -11.75
N PHE A 158 38.93 18.59 -12.17
CA PHE A 158 37.86 17.61 -12.40
C PHE A 158 38.23 16.79 -13.63
N GLY A 159 39.03 15.74 -13.39
CA GLY A 159 39.28 14.68 -14.35
C GLY A 159 37.94 14.15 -14.87
N LEU A 160 37.68 14.40 -16.15
CA LEU A 160 36.62 13.79 -16.93
C LEU A 160 36.69 12.27 -16.77
N VAL A 161 35.75 11.69 -16.03
CA VAL A 161 35.55 10.24 -15.99
C VAL A 161 34.86 9.84 -17.30
N PRO A 162 35.48 9.02 -18.17
CA PRO A 162 34.86 8.56 -19.40
C PRO A 162 33.62 7.70 -19.11
N ALA A 163 32.56 7.90 -19.90
CA ALA A 163 31.20 7.39 -19.67
C ALA A 163 30.99 5.87 -19.89
N GLU A 164 32.03 5.04 -19.83
CA GLU A 164 31.97 3.65 -20.30
C GLU A 164 32.15 2.59 -19.21
N GLU A 165 31.70 2.80 -17.98
CA GLU A 165 31.68 1.68 -17.01
C GLU A 165 30.68 1.86 -15.86
N ILE A 166 29.38 1.82 -16.17
CA ILE A 166 28.35 1.44 -15.20
C ILE A 166 27.54 0.29 -15.79
N LYS A 167 28.20 -0.86 -15.95
CA LYS A 167 27.54 -2.15 -16.14
C LYS A 167 27.87 -3.03 -14.95
N GLY A 168 26.88 -3.24 -14.10
CA GLY A 168 26.89 -4.35 -13.15
C GLY A 168 27.02 -3.92 -11.70
N GLN A 169 25.89 -3.54 -11.09
CA GLN A 169 25.60 -3.79 -9.68
C GLN A 169 24.13 -3.43 -9.38
N PHE A 170 23.20 -4.13 -10.03
CA PHE A 170 21.89 -4.35 -9.44
C PHE A 170 21.82 -5.83 -9.10
N ALA A 171 22.17 -6.11 -7.84
CA ALA A 171 22.03 -7.42 -7.24
C ALA A 171 20.54 -7.80 -7.23
N TYR A 172 20.30 -9.03 -7.66
CA TYR A 172 19.03 -9.74 -7.58
C TYR A 172 18.43 -9.63 -6.18
N TYR A 173 17.21 -9.11 -6.07
CA TYR A 173 16.31 -9.50 -5.00
C TYR A 173 15.60 -10.77 -5.47
N ASP A 174 15.87 -11.87 -4.76
CA ASP A 174 15.28 -13.19 -4.97
C ASP A 174 13.84 -13.16 -4.43
N ASP A 175 12.87 -13.05 -5.33
CA ASP A 175 11.43 -12.96 -5.05
C ASP A 175 10.78 -14.34 -4.77
N ASN A 176 11.56 -15.34 -4.37
CA ASN A 176 11.05 -16.68 -4.01
C ASN A 176 10.87 -16.84 -2.49
N MET A 177 10.12 -15.93 -1.85
CA MET A 177 9.59 -16.22 -0.53
C MET A 177 8.25 -16.96 -0.69
N ASP A 178 8.34 -18.28 -0.75
CA ASP A 178 7.21 -19.19 -0.84
C ASP A 178 6.45 -19.23 0.51
N ILE A 179 5.35 -18.48 0.61
CA ILE A 179 4.46 -18.45 1.79
C ILE A 179 3.32 -19.48 1.63
N SER A 180 3.52 -20.50 0.79
CA SER A 180 2.52 -21.49 0.41
C SER A 180 2.54 -22.74 1.27
N GLU A 181 2.58 -22.64 2.61
CA GLU A 181 2.41 -23.86 3.42
C GLU A 181 1.93 -23.59 4.85
N ASP A 182 0.73 -23.02 5.04
CA ASP A 182 -0.03 -23.30 6.29
C ASP A 182 -1.54 -22.98 6.31
N PHE A 183 -2.18 -22.70 5.16
CA PHE A 183 -3.63 -22.38 5.16
C PHE A 183 -4.57 -23.58 4.94
N SER A 184 -4.02 -24.78 4.74
CA SER A 184 -4.80 -25.99 4.43
C SER A 184 -5.50 -26.62 5.64
N ARG A 185 -5.22 -26.16 6.87
CA ARG A 185 -5.82 -26.74 8.10
C ARG A 185 -7.07 -26.04 8.63
N LEU A 186 -7.51 -24.92 8.03
CA LEU A 186 -8.65 -24.13 8.53
C LEU A 186 -9.95 -24.26 7.72
N LEU A 187 -10.03 -25.16 6.75
CA LEU A 187 -11.19 -25.26 5.84
C LEU A 187 -12.04 -26.54 5.97
N ASN A 188 -11.83 -27.37 6.99
CA ASN A 188 -12.58 -28.62 7.16
C ASN A 188 -13.61 -28.65 8.30
N GLU A 189 -14.03 -27.51 8.83
CA GLU A 189 -15.20 -27.50 9.72
C GLU A 189 -16.51 -27.34 8.94
N PRO A 190 -17.44 -28.32 9.02
CA PRO A 190 -18.74 -28.22 8.40
C PRO A 190 -19.56 -27.10 9.05
N ILE A 191 -19.98 -26.14 8.22
CA ILE A 191 -20.87 -25.05 8.63
C ILE A 191 -22.26 -25.65 8.84
N HIS A 192 -22.65 -25.89 10.08
CA HIS A 192 -24.03 -26.16 10.44
C HIS A 192 -24.86 -24.89 10.21
N PHE A 193 -25.67 -24.89 9.16
CA PHE A 193 -26.73 -23.91 8.96
C PHE A 193 -27.84 -24.20 9.97
N LEU A 194 -27.98 -23.34 10.98
CA LEU A 194 -29.20 -23.24 11.77
C LEU A 194 -30.23 -22.48 10.92
N GLU A 195 -31.18 -23.21 10.35
CA GLU A 195 -32.40 -22.63 9.80
C GLU A 195 -33.29 -22.17 10.97
N ASP A 196 -33.45 -20.86 11.13
CA ASP A 196 -34.46 -20.30 12.03
C ASP A 196 -35.83 -20.41 11.36
N PRO A 197 -36.83 -21.06 12.00
CA PRO A 197 -38.18 -21.14 11.46
C PRO A 197 -38.88 -19.78 11.55
N MET A 198 -39.43 -19.35 10.42
CA MET A 198 -40.27 -18.17 10.30
C MET A 198 -41.48 -18.22 11.26
N LEU A 199 -41.60 -17.21 12.12
CA LEU A 199 -42.84 -16.90 12.83
C LEU A 199 -43.78 -16.15 11.88
N ILE A 200 -44.85 -16.82 11.47
CA ILE A 200 -46.05 -16.23 10.92
C ILE A 200 -46.88 -15.72 12.11
N LEU A 201 -47.11 -14.41 12.18
CA LEU A 201 -48.32 -13.79 12.73
C LEU A 201 -48.56 -12.45 12.03
#